data_AF-G2WZW0-F1
#
_entry.id   AF-G2WZW0-F1
#
_cell.length_a   1.000
_cell.length_b   1.000
_cell.length_c   1.000
_cell.angle_alpha   90.00
_cell.angle_beta   90.00
_cell.angle_gamma   90.00
#
_symmetry.space_group_name_H-M   'P 1'
#
loop_
_entity.id
_entity.type
_entity.pdbx_description
1 polymer ?
#
loop_
_entity_poly.entity_id
_entity_poly.type
_entity_poly.pdbx_seq_one_letter_code
_entity_poly.pdbx_strand_id
1 'polypeptide(L)'
;MRKEINELNAAPVAREMKVLSVGLPRTGSYSICLALTALGYRNVYHGLHAIDSPEDFEVFGRAADALFPSLPSYNGNGMTAKDWDAVFGSCEAVTDLAGPFAESLIASYPDAKVIIVIRDYDKWHKSFVDMLSGIFGRVTMFIKNYLEPWTGDHSATNVQKMMLGWTRSNDLGDLVSRTRELYDRHNDGIQRLVPAEQLLVYKLGDGWEPLCEFLGRDIPEIPFPHGNEAAELRRTIINKQLRVFRAAAIKLGPYVIGAAVIGGAAWMGISA
;
A
#
# COMPACT_ATOMS: atom_id res chain seq x y z
N MET A 1 -32.64 3.75 6.49
CA MET A 1 -32.25 2.66 7.41
C MET A 1 -32.19 1.27 6.78
N ARG A 2 -33.30 0.59 6.42
CA ARG A 2 -33.23 -0.82 5.93
C ARG A 2 -32.60 -0.99 4.54
N LYS A 3 -32.66 0.04 3.67
CA LYS A 3 -31.96 0.08 2.37
C LYS A 3 -30.46 0.38 2.52
N GLU A 4 -30.10 1.34 3.37
CA GLU A 4 -28.69 1.69 3.67
C GLU A 4 -27.94 0.55 4.38
N ILE A 5 -28.61 -0.21 5.24
CA ILE A 5 -28.02 -1.40 5.90
C ILE A 5 -27.83 -2.57 4.90
N ASN A 6 -28.63 -2.63 3.83
CA ASN A 6 -28.47 -3.65 2.79
C ASN A 6 -27.31 -3.31 1.81
N GLU A 7 -27.00 -2.03 1.60
CA GLU A 7 -25.86 -1.61 0.77
C GLU A 7 -24.51 -1.81 1.48
N LEU A 8 -24.47 -1.70 2.81
CA LEU A 8 -23.28 -2.01 3.63
C LEU A 8 -22.95 -3.51 3.73
N ASN A 9 -23.87 -4.40 3.34
CA ASN A 9 -23.72 -5.86 3.39
C ASN A 9 -23.76 -6.53 2.02
N ALA A 10 -23.77 -5.77 0.93
CA ALA A 10 -23.67 -6.33 -0.41
C ALA A 10 -22.23 -6.79 -0.67
N ALA A 11 -22.05 -8.01 -1.19
CA ALA A 11 -20.75 -8.47 -1.65
C ALA A 11 -20.17 -7.46 -2.65
N PRO A 12 -18.84 -7.21 -2.64
CA PRO A 12 -18.23 -6.25 -3.55
C PRO A 12 -18.61 -6.58 -4.99
N VAL A 13 -19.24 -5.63 -5.69
CA VAL A 13 -19.60 -5.81 -7.10
C VAL A 13 -18.32 -5.78 -7.92
N ALA A 14 -18.05 -6.86 -8.64
CA ALA A 14 -16.90 -6.92 -9.54
C ALA A 14 -16.92 -5.76 -10.54
N ARG A 15 -15.76 -5.14 -10.77
CA ARG A 15 -15.58 -4.01 -11.68
C ARG A 15 -14.39 -4.26 -12.59
N GLU A 16 -14.54 -3.78 -13.81
CA GLU A 16 -13.44 -3.72 -14.76
C GLU A 16 -12.42 -2.66 -14.32
N MET A 17 -11.13 -3.04 -14.32
CA MET A 17 -10.03 -2.14 -14.06
C MET A 17 -9.86 -1.18 -15.24
N LYS A 18 -9.96 0.13 -14.99
CA LYS A 18 -9.91 1.16 -16.06
C LYS A 18 -8.64 1.98 -16.03
N VAL A 19 -8.08 2.24 -14.85
CA VAL A 19 -6.91 3.12 -14.68
C VAL A 19 -5.91 2.55 -13.68
N LEU A 20 -4.66 2.43 -14.11
CA LEU A 20 -3.53 2.10 -13.25
C LEU A 20 -2.63 3.32 -13.11
N SER A 21 -2.65 3.97 -11.94
CA SER A 21 -1.67 5.00 -11.61
C SER A 21 -0.44 4.37 -10.96
N VAL A 22 0.53 4.03 -11.81
CA VAL A 22 1.75 3.27 -11.47
C VAL A 22 2.91 4.17 -11.05
N GLY A 23 2.65 5.44 -10.72
CA GLY A 23 3.66 6.32 -10.13
C GLY A 23 4.18 5.75 -8.82
N LEU A 24 5.45 6.01 -8.51
CA LEU A 24 6.04 5.60 -7.24
C LEU A 24 5.27 6.19 -6.05
N PRO A 25 5.26 5.53 -4.88
CA PRO A 25 4.78 6.15 -3.66
C PRO A 25 5.42 7.52 -3.50
N ARG A 26 4.64 8.49 -2.99
CA ARG A 26 5.08 9.88 -2.74
C ARG A 26 5.31 10.75 -3.97
N THR A 27 4.82 10.33 -5.14
CA THR A 27 4.81 11.17 -6.36
C THR A 27 3.55 12.03 -6.50
N GLY A 28 2.55 11.87 -5.62
CA GLY A 28 1.23 12.52 -5.73
C GLY A 28 0.08 11.54 -5.96
N SER A 29 0.30 10.26 -5.65
CA SER A 29 -0.66 9.16 -5.81
C SER A 29 -2.00 9.44 -5.12
N TYR A 30 -2.01 10.04 -3.92
CA TYR A 30 -3.26 10.36 -3.23
C TYR A 30 -4.05 11.48 -3.92
N SER A 31 -3.37 12.48 -4.47
CA SER A 31 -4.01 13.51 -5.29
C SER A 31 -4.62 12.90 -6.56
N ILE A 32 -3.94 11.96 -7.22
CA ILE A 32 -4.54 11.21 -8.34
C ILE A 32 -5.72 10.36 -7.90
N CYS A 33 -5.65 9.70 -6.74
CA CYS A 33 -6.76 8.93 -6.18
C CYS A 33 -8.01 9.81 -6.02
N LEU A 34 -7.85 10.98 -5.42
CA LEU A 34 -8.93 11.96 -5.24
C LEU A 34 -9.43 12.50 -6.59
N ALA A 35 -8.54 12.76 -7.53
CA ALA A 35 -8.88 13.26 -8.85
C ALA A 35 -9.73 12.24 -9.64
N LEU A 36 -9.30 10.98 -9.68
CA LEU A 36 -10.05 9.89 -10.31
C LEU A 36 -11.41 9.69 -9.63
N THR A 37 -11.48 9.81 -8.31
CA THR A 37 -12.75 9.73 -7.57
C THR A 37 -13.69 10.86 -8.00
N ALA A 38 -13.19 12.09 -8.11
CA ALA A 38 -13.97 13.25 -8.56
C ALA A 38 -14.40 13.15 -10.03
N LEU A 39 -13.64 12.44 -10.87
CA LEU A 39 -14.03 12.12 -12.26
C LEU A 39 -15.03 10.95 -12.35
N GLY A 40 -15.49 10.42 -11.22
CA GLY A 40 -16.55 9.41 -11.14
C GLY A 40 -16.06 7.96 -11.27
N TYR A 41 -14.75 7.71 -11.19
CA TYR A 41 -14.25 6.33 -11.08
C TYR A 41 -14.65 5.75 -9.73
N ARG A 42 -15.23 4.54 -9.76
CA ARG A 42 -15.76 3.87 -8.57
C ARG A 42 -14.66 3.10 -7.86
N ASN A 43 -14.63 3.20 -6.54
CA ASN A 43 -13.72 2.45 -5.67
C ASN A 43 -12.24 2.59 -6.09
N VAL A 44 -11.73 3.83 -6.16
CA VAL A 44 -10.32 4.06 -6.46
C VAL A 44 -9.46 3.62 -5.27
N TYR A 45 -8.63 2.60 -5.47
CA TYR A 45 -7.79 2.06 -4.40
C TYR A 45 -6.50 2.88 -4.23
N HIS A 46 -6.13 3.15 -2.99
CA HIS A 46 -4.87 3.81 -2.60
C HIS A 46 -4.24 3.02 -1.45
N GLY A 47 -2.92 3.07 -1.29
CA GLY A 47 -2.22 2.35 -0.21
C GLY A 47 -2.64 2.75 1.21
N LEU A 48 -3.37 3.86 1.38
CA LEU A 48 -3.98 4.23 2.66
C LEU A 48 -5.11 3.25 3.06
N HIS A 49 -5.82 2.67 2.08
CA HIS A 49 -6.85 1.66 2.34
C HIS A 49 -6.22 0.34 2.81
N ALA A 50 -5.05 -0.01 2.28
CA ALA A 50 -4.33 -1.22 2.67
C ALA A 50 -3.89 -1.22 4.13
N ILE A 51 -3.58 -0.05 4.71
CA ILE A 51 -3.02 0.06 6.07
C ILE A 51 -3.87 -0.72 7.07
N ASP A 52 -5.19 -0.66 6.95
CA ASP A 52 -6.09 -1.27 7.92
C ASP A 52 -6.61 -2.66 7.52
N SER A 53 -6.11 -3.24 6.41
CA SER A 53 -6.47 -4.57 5.89
C SER A 53 -5.28 -5.56 5.97
N PRO A 54 -5.17 -6.36 7.04
CA PRO A 54 -4.21 -7.47 7.09
C PRO A 54 -4.35 -8.43 5.91
N GLU A 55 -5.58 -8.67 5.46
CA GLU A 55 -5.90 -9.57 4.34
C GLU A 55 -5.30 -9.06 3.02
N ASP A 56 -5.34 -7.75 2.77
CA ASP A 56 -4.71 -7.17 1.58
C ASP A 56 -3.18 -7.32 1.66
N PHE A 57 -2.58 -7.11 2.84
CA PHE A 57 -1.15 -7.30 3.03
C PHE A 57 -0.71 -8.75 2.88
N GLU A 58 -1.55 -9.73 3.19
CA GLU A 58 -1.28 -11.13 2.84
C GLU A 58 -1.18 -11.33 1.33
N VAL A 59 -2.07 -10.71 0.56
CA VAL A 59 -2.00 -10.74 -0.92
C VAL A 59 -0.72 -10.06 -1.41
N PHE A 60 -0.38 -8.87 -0.89
CA PHE A 60 0.84 -8.17 -1.29
C PHE A 60 2.11 -8.91 -0.88
N GLY A 61 2.11 -9.61 0.26
CA GLY A 61 3.20 -10.49 0.69
C GLY A 61 3.42 -11.65 -0.27
N ARG A 62 2.34 -12.32 -0.72
CA ARG A 62 2.42 -13.38 -1.73
C ARG A 62 2.83 -12.85 -3.10
N ALA A 63 2.32 -11.69 -3.49
CA ALA A 63 2.71 -11.03 -4.73
C ALA A 63 4.20 -10.69 -4.74
N ALA A 64 4.75 -10.22 -3.61
CA ALA A 64 6.18 -9.99 -3.46
C ALA A 64 7.00 -11.28 -3.65
N ASP A 65 6.59 -12.37 -3.00
CA ASP A 65 7.22 -13.70 -3.18
C ASP A 65 7.11 -14.20 -4.64
N ALA A 66 6.03 -13.87 -5.34
CA ALA A 66 5.82 -14.31 -6.72
C ALA A 66 6.57 -13.47 -7.77
N LEU A 67 6.84 -12.20 -7.48
CA LEU A 67 7.25 -11.20 -8.48
C LEU A 67 8.64 -10.62 -8.28
N PHE A 68 9.25 -10.73 -7.09
CA PHE A 68 10.52 -10.04 -6.80
C PHE A 68 11.69 -11.02 -6.59
N PRO A 69 12.53 -11.25 -7.63
CA PRO A 69 13.69 -12.16 -7.56
C PRO A 69 14.77 -11.77 -6.54
N SER A 70 14.74 -10.55 -6.03
CA SER A 70 15.62 -10.07 -4.96
C SER A 70 15.31 -10.69 -3.61
N LEU A 71 14.11 -11.27 -3.42
CA LEU A 71 13.69 -11.85 -2.16
C LEU A 71 14.17 -13.30 -2.02
N PRO A 72 14.65 -13.71 -0.84
CA PRO A 72 14.94 -15.12 -0.56
C PRO A 72 13.73 -16.06 -0.71
N SER A 73 12.52 -15.52 -0.51
CA SER A 73 11.25 -16.24 -0.65
C SER A 73 10.70 -16.23 -2.08
N TYR A 74 11.46 -15.73 -3.06
CA TYR A 74 11.03 -15.68 -4.45
C TYR A 74 10.71 -17.07 -4.99
N ASN A 75 9.52 -17.22 -5.59
CA ASN A 75 9.06 -18.48 -6.17
C ASN A 75 8.72 -18.39 -7.67
N GLY A 76 8.67 -17.19 -8.24
CA GLY A 76 8.46 -16.99 -9.68
C GLY A 76 7.10 -17.42 -10.23
N ASN A 77 6.09 -17.63 -9.36
CA ASN A 77 4.76 -18.06 -9.80
C ASN A 77 4.01 -16.98 -10.60
N GLY A 78 4.47 -15.72 -10.55
CA GLY A 78 3.75 -14.59 -11.15
C GLY A 78 2.44 -14.27 -10.42
N MET A 79 1.69 -13.32 -10.97
CA MET A 79 0.35 -12.96 -10.51
C MET A 79 -0.57 -12.83 -11.73
N THR A 80 -1.78 -13.36 -11.63
CA THR A 80 -2.83 -13.21 -12.66
C THR A 80 -3.80 -12.09 -12.28
N ALA A 81 -4.63 -11.66 -13.23
CA ALA A 81 -5.74 -10.73 -12.96
C ALA A 81 -6.64 -11.23 -11.82
N LYS A 82 -6.92 -12.54 -11.76
CA LYS A 82 -7.74 -13.14 -10.70
C LYS A 82 -7.09 -13.02 -9.31
N ASP A 83 -5.76 -13.12 -9.25
CA ASP A 83 -5.03 -12.96 -7.99
C ASP A 83 -5.07 -11.50 -7.51
N TRP A 84 -4.95 -10.55 -8.45
CA TRP A 84 -5.11 -9.13 -8.17
C TRP A 84 -6.54 -8.74 -7.82
N ASP A 85 -7.53 -9.38 -8.44
CA ASP A 85 -8.95 -9.15 -8.19
C ASP A 85 -9.36 -9.49 -6.75
N ALA A 86 -8.57 -10.30 -6.04
CA ALA A 86 -8.77 -10.55 -4.61
C ALA A 86 -8.72 -9.26 -3.77
N VAL A 87 -7.99 -8.23 -4.24
CA VAL A 87 -7.91 -6.91 -3.61
C VAL A 87 -8.61 -5.85 -4.47
N PHE A 88 -8.33 -5.85 -5.77
CA PHE A 88 -8.73 -4.77 -6.68
C PHE A 88 -9.97 -5.09 -7.50
N GLY A 89 -10.57 -6.28 -7.35
CA GLY A 89 -11.64 -6.75 -8.25
C GLY A 89 -12.93 -5.93 -8.16
N SER A 90 -13.07 -5.08 -7.13
CA SER A 90 -14.19 -4.14 -6.99
C SER A 90 -13.83 -2.70 -7.35
N CYS A 91 -12.60 -2.45 -7.82
CA CYS A 91 -12.02 -1.14 -8.09
C CYS A 91 -12.00 -0.85 -9.59
N GLU A 92 -12.34 0.39 -9.99
CA GLU A 92 -12.12 0.84 -11.37
C GLU A 92 -10.73 1.47 -11.56
N ALA A 93 -10.01 1.76 -10.47
CA ALA A 93 -8.66 2.30 -10.54
C ALA A 93 -7.82 1.97 -9.30
N VAL A 94 -6.50 1.91 -9.48
CA VAL A 94 -5.52 1.71 -8.41
C VAL A 94 -4.42 2.74 -8.50
N THR A 95 -3.98 3.24 -7.36
CA THR A 95 -2.89 4.21 -7.19
C THR A 95 -1.94 3.74 -6.09
N ASP A 96 -0.76 4.34 -5.99
CA ASP A 96 0.23 4.09 -4.91
C ASP A 96 0.82 2.66 -4.91
N LEU A 97 0.05 1.65 -4.47
CA LEU A 97 0.47 0.24 -4.52
C LEU A 97 0.54 -0.32 -5.94
N ALA A 98 -0.05 0.38 -6.91
CA ALA A 98 0.17 0.08 -8.31
C ALA A 98 1.62 0.32 -8.77
N GLY A 99 2.38 1.18 -8.08
CA GLY A 99 3.80 1.44 -8.41
C GLY A 99 4.70 0.22 -8.20
N PRO A 100 4.84 -0.31 -6.98
CA PRO A 100 5.67 -1.49 -6.71
C PRO A 100 5.37 -2.72 -7.58
N PHE A 101 4.12 -2.88 -8.01
CA PHE A 101 3.64 -4.03 -8.78
C PHE A 101 3.30 -3.69 -10.24
N ALA A 102 3.78 -2.54 -10.75
CA ALA A 102 3.34 -1.96 -12.01
C ALA A 102 3.41 -2.93 -13.20
N GLU A 103 4.54 -3.61 -13.39
CA GLU A 103 4.74 -4.53 -14.52
C GLU A 103 3.69 -5.66 -14.51
N SER A 104 3.41 -6.23 -13.34
CA SER A 104 2.43 -7.31 -13.20
C SER A 104 1.00 -6.81 -13.39
N LEU A 105 0.67 -5.64 -12.87
CA LEU A 105 -0.66 -5.05 -12.99
C LEU A 105 -0.96 -4.64 -14.43
N ILE A 106 0.00 -4.03 -15.12
CA ILE A 106 -0.14 -3.67 -16.55
C ILE A 106 -0.36 -4.93 -17.39
N ALA A 107 0.42 -5.99 -17.14
CA ALA A 107 0.24 -7.26 -17.85
C ALA A 107 -1.11 -7.94 -17.53
N SER A 108 -1.64 -7.76 -16.32
CA SER A 108 -2.90 -8.36 -15.88
C SER A 108 -4.13 -7.61 -16.38
N TYR A 109 -4.01 -6.30 -16.61
CA TYR A 109 -5.09 -5.43 -17.05
C TYR A 109 -4.67 -4.63 -18.32
N PRO A 110 -4.51 -5.32 -19.47
CA PRO A 110 -3.93 -4.72 -20.68
C PRO A 110 -4.79 -3.60 -21.31
N ASP A 111 -6.08 -3.57 -21.00
CA ASP A 111 -7.02 -2.55 -21.49
C ASP A 111 -7.07 -1.29 -20.60
N ALA A 112 -6.46 -1.35 -19.40
CA ALA A 112 -6.44 -0.23 -18.48
C ALA A 112 -5.50 0.88 -18.98
N LYS A 113 -5.95 2.13 -18.90
CA LYS A 113 -5.09 3.29 -19.13
C LYS A 113 -4.05 3.40 -18.02
N VAL A 114 -2.82 3.73 -18.37
CA VAL A 114 -1.71 3.83 -17.40
C VAL A 114 -1.33 5.29 -17.20
N ILE A 115 -1.19 5.69 -15.94
CA ILE A 115 -0.71 7.02 -15.56
C ILE A 115 0.58 6.85 -14.76
N ILE A 116 1.65 7.50 -15.16
CA ILE A 116 2.85 7.65 -14.36
C ILE A 116 3.03 9.09 -13.92
N VAL A 117 3.10 9.32 -12.61
CA VAL A 117 3.30 10.66 -12.05
C VAL A 117 4.79 10.90 -11.81
N ILE A 118 5.32 11.95 -12.43
CA ILE A 118 6.72 12.36 -12.28
C ILE A 118 6.82 13.57 -11.35
N ARG A 119 7.72 13.47 -10.38
CA ARG A 119 8.03 14.52 -9.41
C ARG A 119 9.52 14.91 -9.51
N ASP A 120 9.87 16.08 -9.01
CA ASP A 120 11.27 16.40 -8.73
C ASP A 120 11.90 15.35 -7.79
N TYR A 121 13.09 14.85 -8.15
CA TYR A 121 13.74 13.74 -7.46
C TYR A 121 14.05 14.09 -6.01
N ASP A 122 14.65 15.25 -5.73
CA ASP A 122 15.08 15.60 -4.37
C ASP A 122 13.89 15.74 -3.42
N LYS A 123 12.80 16.37 -3.91
CA LYS A 123 11.53 16.46 -3.17
C LYS A 123 10.88 15.09 -2.96
N TRP A 124 10.91 14.22 -3.98
CA TRP A 124 10.41 12.86 -3.87
C TRP A 124 11.22 12.06 -2.85
N HIS A 125 12.55 12.04 -2.98
CA HIS A 125 13.49 11.33 -2.12
C HIS A 125 13.24 11.67 -0.65
N LYS A 126 13.19 12.98 -0.31
CA LYS A 126 12.90 13.42 1.05
C LYS A 126 11.57 12.86 1.58
N SER A 127 10.51 12.91 0.78
CA SER A 127 9.21 12.38 1.20
C SER A 127 9.16 10.86 1.27
N PHE A 128 9.91 10.17 0.42
CA PHE A 128 9.98 8.72 0.39
C PHE A 128 10.73 8.21 1.62
N VAL A 129 11.89 8.79 1.93
CA VAL A 129 12.66 8.45 3.15
C VAL A 129 11.86 8.72 4.43
N ASP A 130 11.12 9.83 4.50
CA ASP A 130 10.24 10.12 5.63
C ASP A 130 9.15 9.04 5.80
N MET A 131 8.53 8.59 4.70
CA MET A 131 7.54 7.51 4.73
C MET A 131 8.14 6.18 5.22
N LEU A 132 9.39 5.87 4.85
CA LEU A 132 10.07 4.64 5.31
C LEU A 132 10.19 4.57 6.84
N SER A 133 10.20 5.71 7.54
CA SER A 133 10.20 5.73 9.01
C SER A 133 8.96 5.07 9.62
N GLY A 134 7.81 5.09 8.93
CA GLY A 134 6.59 4.38 9.34
C GLY A 134 6.69 2.86 9.14
N ILE A 135 7.46 2.41 8.16
CA ILE A 135 7.63 1.00 7.79
C ILE A 135 8.75 0.33 8.62
N PHE A 136 9.87 1.02 8.79
CA PHE A 136 11.07 0.50 9.46
C PHE A 136 11.34 1.14 10.83
N GLY A 137 10.40 1.93 11.34
CA GLY A 137 10.51 2.60 12.63
C GLY A 137 10.47 1.62 13.81
N ARG A 138 10.97 2.08 14.98
CA ARG A 138 11.11 1.25 16.19
C ARG A 138 9.80 0.58 16.63
N VAL A 139 8.68 1.31 16.56
CA VAL A 139 7.36 0.76 16.94
C VAL A 139 6.91 -0.32 15.97
N THR A 140 7.06 -0.10 14.67
CA THR A 140 6.71 -1.09 13.63
C THR A 140 7.61 -2.33 13.74
N MET A 141 8.91 -2.15 14.00
CA MET A 141 9.83 -3.26 14.28
C MET A 141 9.46 -4.05 15.53
N PHE A 142 9.00 -3.37 16.59
CA PHE A 142 8.51 -4.05 17.79
C PHE A 142 7.24 -4.87 17.49
N ILE A 143 6.28 -4.29 16.77
CA ILE A 143 5.07 -5.00 16.34
C ILE A 143 5.44 -6.25 15.55
N LYS A 144 6.26 -6.09 14.51
CA LYS A 144 6.74 -7.19 13.67
C LYS A 144 7.37 -8.33 14.48
N ASN A 145 8.34 -8.00 15.33
CA ASN A 145 9.15 -9.02 15.97
C ASN A 145 8.49 -9.67 17.19
N TYR A 146 7.54 -8.98 17.85
CA TYR A 146 7.01 -9.41 19.14
C TYR A 146 5.48 -9.54 19.19
N LEU A 147 4.72 -8.85 18.34
CA LEU A 147 3.25 -8.87 18.39
C LEU A 147 2.60 -9.66 17.25
N GLU A 148 3.12 -9.56 16.02
CA GLU A 148 2.57 -10.30 14.86
C GLU A 148 2.45 -11.82 15.11
N PRO A 149 3.42 -12.51 15.75
CA PRO A 149 3.29 -13.94 16.05
C PRO A 149 2.10 -14.30 16.94
N TRP A 150 1.60 -13.34 17.72
CA TRP A 150 0.45 -13.54 18.62
C TRP A 150 -0.86 -13.02 18.01
N THR A 151 -0.80 -11.95 17.23
CA THR A 151 -1.98 -11.34 16.63
C THR A 151 -2.42 -12.08 15.37
N GLY A 152 -1.49 -12.64 14.60
CA GLY A 152 -1.73 -13.22 13.26
C GLY A 152 -1.86 -12.18 12.16
N ASP A 153 -1.63 -10.90 12.48
CA ASP A 153 -1.58 -9.81 11.51
C ASP A 153 -0.11 -9.67 11.06
N HIS A 154 0.23 -10.08 9.84
CA HIS A 154 1.59 -9.99 9.30
C HIS A 154 1.84 -8.75 8.44
N SER A 155 1.02 -7.70 8.61
CA SER A 155 1.12 -6.51 7.77
C SER A 155 2.50 -5.84 7.78
N ALA A 156 3.15 -5.74 8.94
CA ALA A 156 4.48 -5.12 9.04
C ALA A 156 5.55 -6.00 8.38
N THR A 157 5.45 -7.32 8.52
CA THR A 157 6.30 -8.26 7.78
C THR A 157 6.10 -8.13 6.27
N ASN A 158 4.86 -8.15 5.79
CA ASN A 158 4.55 -8.14 4.37
C ASN A 158 4.85 -6.80 3.69
N VAL A 159 4.60 -5.66 4.35
CA VAL A 159 4.95 -4.34 3.80
C VAL A 159 6.48 -4.15 3.72
N GLN A 160 7.25 -4.63 4.70
CA GLN A 160 8.71 -4.58 4.66
C GLN A 160 9.26 -5.49 3.55
N LYS A 161 8.75 -6.73 3.46
CA LYS A 161 9.08 -7.67 2.40
C LYS A 161 8.82 -7.07 1.02
N MET A 162 7.61 -6.55 0.80
CA MET A 162 7.24 -5.87 -0.44
C MET A 162 8.25 -4.77 -0.73
N MET A 163 8.45 -3.85 0.22
CA MET A 163 9.31 -2.68 0.06
C MET A 163 10.74 -3.06 -0.34
N LEU A 164 11.38 -3.99 0.37
CA LEU A 164 12.73 -4.46 0.04
C LEU A 164 12.79 -5.21 -1.30
N GLY A 165 11.74 -5.96 -1.64
CA GLY A 165 11.64 -6.72 -2.87
C GLY A 165 11.68 -5.84 -4.11
N TRP A 166 10.71 -4.94 -4.28
CA TRP A 166 10.60 -4.12 -5.50
C TRP A 166 11.74 -3.10 -5.63
N THR A 167 12.31 -2.65 -4.50
CA THR A 167 13.49 -1.77 -4.51
C THR A 167 14.80 -2.53 -4.72
N ARG A 168 14.79 -3.86 -4.68
CA ARG A 168 15.98 -4.73 -4.79
C ARG A 168 17.02 -4.40 -3.72
N SER A 169 16.57 -4.25 -2.47
CA SER A 169 17.40 -3.80 -1.35
C SER A 169 17.45 -4.85 -0.25
N ASN A 170 18.59 -4.99 0.41
CA ASN A 170 18.76 -5.95 1.50
C ASN A 170 18.20 -5.43 2.83
N ASP A 171 18.31 -4.12 3.06
CA ASP A 171 17.83 -3.44 4.25
C ASP A 171 17.49 -1.97 3.96
N LEU A 172 17.06 -1.25 5.00
CA LEU A 172 16.70 0.17 4.90
C LEU A 172 17.88 1.05 4.43
N GLY A 173 19.10 0.78 4.90
CA GLY A 173 20.28 1.58 4.57
C GLY A 173 20.62 1.45 3.08
N ASP A 174 20.64 0.21 2.59
CA ASP A 174 20.83 -0.10 1.17
C ASP A 174 19.72 0.55 0.31
N LEU A 175 18.46 0.43 0.72
CA LEU A 175 17.32 1.07 0.03
C LEU A 175 17.49 2.58 -0.10
N VAL A 176 17.77 3.27 1.02
CA VAL A 176 17.94 4.74 1.02
C VAL A 176 19.08 5.16 0.08
N SER A 177 20.17 4.39 0.06
CA SER A 177 21.35 4.68 -0.78
C SER A 177 21.08 4.56 -2.28
N ARG A 178 20.08 3.76 -2.69
CA ARG A 178 19.76 3.45 -4.10
C ARG A 178 18.53 4.17 -4.64
N THR A 179 17.94 5.07 -3.86
CA THR A 179 16.70 5.78 -4.24
C THR A 179 16.77 6.47 -5.61
N ARG A 180 17.93 6.97 -6.04
CA ARG A 180 18.11 7.54 -7.39
C ARG A 180 17.96 6.49 -8.49
N GLU A 181 18.70 5.39 -8.38
CA GLU A 181 18.63 4.27 -9.32
C GLU A 181 17.20 3.72 -9.38
N LEU A 182 16.55 3.57 -8.22
CA LEU A 182 15.17 3.14 -8.10
C LEU A 182 14.20 4.05 -8.86
N TYR A 183 14.33 5.36 -8.67
CA TYR A 183 13.48 6.37 -9.29
C TYR A 183 13.60 6.34 -10.80
N ASP A 184 14.83 6.41 -11.31
CA ASP A 184 15.11 6.47 -12.74
C ASP A 184 14.70 5.13 -13.41
N ARG A 185 15.05 3.99 -12.81
CA ARG A 185 14.68 2.66 -13.32
C ARG A 185 13.18 2.48 -13.47
N HIS A 186 12.40 2.88 -12.45
CA HIS A 186 10.95 2.74 -12.48
C HIS A 186 10.35 3.62 -13.57
N ASN A 187 10.71 4.90 -13.60
CA ASN A 187 10.11 5.85 -14.53
C ASN A 187 10.45 5.56 -15.98
N ASP A 188 11.69 5.20 -16.27
CA ASP A 188 12.13 4.81 -17.62
C ASP A 188 11.54 3.46 -18.02
N GLY A 189 11.46 2.51 -17.07
CA GLY A 189 10.91 1.18 -17.30
C GLY A 189 9.47 1.23 -17.77
N ILE A 190 8.61 1.98 -17.08
CA ILE A 190 7.20 2.12 -17.44
C ILE A 190 7.01 2.82 -18.79
N GLN A 191 7.76 3.90 -19.05
CA GLN A 191 7.69 4.60 -20.33
C GLN A 191 8.14 3.75 -21.53
N ARG A 192 8.98 2.74 -21.30
CA ARG A 192 9.36 1.76 -22.33
C ARG A 192 8.37 0.60 -22.46
N LEU A 193 7.75 0.21 -21.35
CA LEU A 193 6.85 -0.93 -21.28
C LEU A 193 5.47 -0.64 -21.88
N VAL A 194 4.94 0.56 -21.63
CA VAL A 194 3.56 0.90 -22.00
C VAL A 194 3.52 1.66 -23.32
N PRO A 195 2.66 1.26 -24.28
CA PRO A 195 2.44 2.02 -25.51
C PRO A 195 2.04 3.48 -25.22
N ALA A 196 2.51 4.42 -26.05
CA ALA A 196 2.31 5.85 -25.82
C ALA A 196 0.82 6.24 -25.79
N GLU A 197 -0.01 5.57 -26.58
CA GLU A 197 -1.46 5.75 -26.63
C GLU A 197 -2.20 5.32 -25.35
N GLN A 198 -1.59 4.44 -24.55
CA GLN A 198 -2.11 3.95 -23.27
C GLN A 198 -1.44 4.60 -22.07
N LEU A 199 -0.46 5.49 -22.28
CA LEU A 199 0.36 6.07 -21.22
C LEU A 199 0.19 7.59 -21.12
N LEU A 200 -0.15 8.06 -19.92
CA LEU A 200 0.00 9.46 -19.55
C LEU A 200 1.22 9.63 -18.64
N VAL A 201 2.20 10.41 -19.09
CA VAL A 201 3.26 10.95 -18.24
C VAL A 201 2.78 12.27 -17.64
N TYR A 202 2.31 12.21 -16.41
CA TYR A 202 1.74 13.35 -15.69
C TYR A 202 2.80 14.00 -14.79
N LYS A 203 3.10 15.29 -14.96
CA LYS A 203 4.00 15.98 -14.04
C LYS A 203 3.21 16.45 -12.83
N LEU A 204 3.77 16.27 -11.63
CA LEU A 204 3.12 16.67 -10.40
C LEU A 204 2.81 18.17 -10.42
N GLY A 205 1.52 18.50 -10.47
CA GLY A 205 1.03 19.88 -10.50
C GLY A 205 0.41 20.31 -11.83
N ASP A 206 0.38 19.44 -12.85
CA ASP A 206 -0.21 19.77 -14.17
C ASP A 206 -1.73 20.03 -14.13
N GLY A 207 -2.43 19.60 -13.08
CA GLY A 207 -3.85 19.89 -12.88
C GLY A 207 -4.77 19.00 -13.69
N TRP A 208 -5.96 19.51 -14.02
CA TRP A 208 -7.02 18.70 -14.64
C TRP A 208 -6.79 18.41 -16.12
N GLU A 209 -6.28 19.37 -16.88
CA GLU A 209 -6.29 19.36 -18.34
C GLU A 209 -5.69 18.08 -18.95
N PRO A 210 -4.41 17.71 -18.69
CA PRO A 210 -3.84 16.50 -19.29
C PRO A 210 -4.47 15.21 -18.76
N LEU A 211 -4.96 15.21 -17.51
CA LEU A 211 -5.63 14.05 -16.93
C LEU A 211 -6.99 13.81 -17.60
N CYS A 212 -7.79 14.85 -17.77
CA CYS A 212 -9.13 14.79 -18.35
C CYS A 212 -9.07 14.48 -19.85
N GLU A 213 -8.16 15.13 -20.59
CA GLU A 213 -7.93 14.84 -22.01
C GLU A 213 -7.57 13.37 -22.22
N PHE A 214 -6.56 12.87 -21.49
CA PHE A 214 -6.13 11.48 -21.60
C PHE A 214 -7.24 10.49 -21.24
N LEU A 215 -8.04 10.79 -20.21
CA LEU A 215 -9.11 9.90 -19.77
C LEU A 215 -10.40 10.03 -20.60
N GLY A 216 -10.52 11.06 -21.46
CA GLY A 216 -11.73 11.36 -22.21
C GLY A 216 -12.88 11.83 -21.30
N ARG A 217 -12.57 12.71 -20.33
CA ARG A 217 -13.51 13.25 -19.35
C ARG A 217 -13.58 14.77 -19.45
N ASP A 218 -14.71 15.33 -19.03
CA ASP A 218 -14.85 16.77 -18.87
C ASP A 218 -14.08 17.26 -17.65
N ILE A 219 -13.49 18.46 -17.75
CA ILE A 219 -12.82 19.13 -16.62
C ILE A 219 -13.88 19.53 -15.59
N PRO A 220 -13.79 19.06 -14.33
CA PRO A 220 -14.78 19.41 -13.31
C PRO A 220 -14.59 20.86 -12.82
N GLU A 221 -15.68 21.50 -12.38
CA GLU A 221 -15.68 22.87 -11.82
C GLU A 221 -15.17 22.95 -10.37
N ILE A 222 -14.14 22.16 -10.03
CA ILE A 222 -13.49 22.17 -8.71
C ILE A 222 -11.97 22.29 -8.89
N PRO A 223 -11.24 22.88 -7.92
CA PRO A 223 -9.78 22.87 -7.97
C PRO A 223 -9.22 21.44 -7.99
N PHE A 224 -8.08 21.25 -8.64
CA PHE A 224 -7.41 19.95 -8.61
C PHE A 224 -7.07 19.58 -7.15
N PRO A 225 -7.37 18.34 -6.70
CA PRO A 225 -7.23 17.98 -5.30
C PRO A 225 -5.77 17.94 -4.86
N HIS A 226 -5.48 18.62 -3.75
CA HIS A 226 -4.19 18.56 -3.06
C HIS A 226 -4.35 17.84 -1.72
N GLY A 227 -4.17 16.52 -1.71
CA GLY A 227 -4.35 15.70 -0.51
C GLY A 227 -3.15 15.78 0.43
N ASN A 228 -3.39 15.98 1.73
CA ASN A 228 -2.34 15.90 2.76
C ASN A 228 -2.03 14.43 3.14
N GLU A 229 -1.48 13.70 2.17
CA GLU A 229 -1.20 12.26 2.30
C GLU A 229 -0.27 11.96 3.49
N ALA A 230 0.70 12.82 3.80
CA ALA A 230 1.62 12.59 4.91
C ALA A 230 0.90 12.60 6.28
N ALA A 231 0.00 13.54 6.50
CA ALA A 231 -0.76 13.62 7.75
C ALA A 231 -1.75 12.47 7.88
N GLU A 232 -2.45 12.11 6.81
CA GLU A 232 -3.36 10.96 6.81
C GLU A 232 -2.60 9.66 7.04
N LEU A 233 -1.49 9.44 6.32
CA LEU A 233 -0.63 8.27 6.50
C LEU A 233 -0.19 8.12 7.97
N ARG A 234 0.32 9.20 8.56
CA ARG A 234 0.75 9.18 9.98
C ARG A 234 -0.41 8.85 10.92
N ARG A 235 -1.59 9.43 10.69
CA ARG A 235 -2.78 9.18 11.51
C ARG A 235 -3.21 7.71 11.42
N THR A 236 -3.30 7.16 10.21
CA THR A 236 -3.73 5.77 10.00
C THR A 236 -2.72 4.78 10.59
N ILE A 237 -1.41 5.03 10.44
CA ILE A 237 -0.37 4.21 11.07
C ILE A 237 -0.53 4.20 12.60
N ILE A 238 -0.69 5.37 13.24
CA ILE A 238 -0.86 5.44 14.70
C ILE A 238 -2.11 4.68 15.15
N ASN A 239 -3.23 4.87 14.45
CA ASN A 239 -4.48 4.18 14.76
C ASN A 239 -4.33 2.65 14.63
N LYS A 240 -3.66 2.17 13.57
CA LYS A 240 -3.34 0.75 13.41
C LYS A 240 -2.49 0.24 14.58
N GLN A 241 -1.39 0.93 14.91
CA GLN A 241 -0.51 0.52 16.00
C GLN A 241 -1.30 0.38 17.31
N LEU A 242 -2.15 1.35 17.66
CA LEU A 242 -3.00 1.29 18.85
C LEU A 242 -3.95 0.09 18.84
N ARG A 243 -4.56 -0.25 17.68
CA ARG A 243 -5.42 -1.43 17.55
C ARG A 243 -4.64 -2.74 17.76
N VAL A 244 -3.44 -2.85 17.17
CA VAL A 244 -2.56 -4.01 17.35
C VAL A 244 -2.15 -4.19 18.81
N PHE A 245 -1.73 -3.11 19.48
CA PHE A 245 -1.41 -3.16 20.91
C PHE A 245 -2.61 -3.57 21.76
N ARG A 246 -3.80 -3.06 21.47
CA ARG A 246 -5.04 -3.45 22.16
C ARG A 246 -5.35 -4.94 21.94
N ALA A 247 -5.25 -5.44 20.71
CA ALA A 247 -5.46 -6.84 20.40
C ALA A 247 -4.45 -7.76 21.11
N ALA A 248 -3.18 -7.37 21.12
CA ALA A 248 -2.13 -8.08 21.86
C ALA A 248 -2.41 -8.09 23.36
N ALA A 249 -2.80 -6.96 23.96
CA ALA A 249 -3.14 -6.89 25.39
C ALA A 249 -4.31 -7.81 25.75
N ILE A 250 -5.35 -7.89 24.91
CA ILE A 250 -6.48 -8.79 25.11
C ILE A 250 -6.03 -10.26 25.03
N LYS A 251 -5.18 -10.61 24.05
CA LYS A 251 -4.70 -11.99 23.88
C LYS A 251 -3.69 -12.42 24.95
N LEU A 252 -2.77 -11.53 25.34
CA LEU A 252 -1.66 -11.82 26.26
C LEU A 252 -2.03 -11.61 27.74
N GLY A 253 -3.03 -10.77 28.02
CA GLY A 253 -3.47 -10.43 29.37
C GLY A 253 -3.73 -11.64 30.28
N PRO A 254 -4.48 -12.66 29.84
CA PRO A 254 -4.73 -13.86 30.64
C PRO A 254 -3.44 -14.60 31.04
N TYR A 255 -2.44 -14.65 30.17
CA TYR A 255 -1.15 -15.31 30.45
C TYR A 255 -0.32 -14.53 31.46
N VAL A 256 -0.31 -13.19 31.37
CA VAL A 256 0.40 -12.32 32.33
C VAL A 256 -0.25 -12.42 33.72
N ILE A 257 -1.58 -12.38 33.78
CA ILE A 257 -2.32 -12.56 35.04
C ILE A 257 -2.05 -13.95 35.61
N GLY A 258 -2.13 -15.00 34.79
CA GLY A 258 -1.84 -16.37 35.22
C GLY A 258 -0.43 -16.54 35.76
N ALA A 259 0.59 -16.00 35.07
CA ALA A 259 1.98 -16.04 35.53
C ALA A 259 2.19 -15.28 36.83
N ALA A 260 1.55 -14.10 36.99
CA ALA A 260 1.62 -13.32 38.22
C ALA A 260 0.97 -14.05 39.41
N VAL A 261 -0.17 -14.71 39.19
CA VAL A 261 -0.84 -15.53 40.22
C VAL A 261 0.03 -16.71 40.63
N ILE A 262 0.62 -17.43 39.67
CA ILE A 262 1.53 -18.56 39.95
C ILE A 262 2.78 -18.08 40.70
N GLY A 263 3.41 -16.99 40.26
CA GLY A 263 4.58 -16.42 40.92
C GLY A 263 4.28 -15.96 42.35
N GLY A 264 3.13 -15.29 42.56
CA GLY A 264 2.67 -14.88 43.88
C GLY A 264 2.39 -16.07 44.81
N ALA A 265 1.73 -17.12 44.31
CA ALA A 265 1.47 -18.34 45.07
C ALA A 265 2.77 -19.07 45.46
N ALA A 266 3.73 -19.18 44.54
CA ALA A 266 5.04 -19.77 44.82
C ALA A 266 5.84 -18.96 45.85
N TRP A 267 5.82 -17.63 45.76
CA TRP A 267 6.47 -16.75 46.75
C TRP A 267 5.89 -16.93 48.15
N MET A 268 4.56 -16.97 48.27
CA MET A 268 3.88 -17.19 49.55
C MET A 268 4.16 -18.58 50.12
N GLY A 269 4.23 -19.61 49.28
CA GLY A 269 4.56 -20.98 49.69
C GLY A 269 6.02 -21.18 50.12
N ILE A 270 6.97 -20.40 49.61
CA ILE A 270 8.38 -20.40 50.05
C ILE A 270 8.56 -19.61 51.36
N SER A 271 7.67 -18.64 51.62
CA SER A 271 7.74 -17.75 52.77
C SER A 271 6.98 -18.27 54.01
N ALA A 272 6.37 -19.45 53.93
CA ALA A 272 5.62 -20.12 54.99
C ALA A 272 6.40 -21.32 55.55
#